data_AF-A0A7X7D062-F1
#
_entry.id   AF-A0A7X7D062-F1
#
_cell.length_a   1.000
_cell.length_b   1.000
_cell.length_c   1.000
_cell.angle_alpha   90.00
_cell.angle_beta   90.00
_cell.angle_gamma   90.00
#
_symmetry.space_group_name_H-M   'P 1'
#
loop_
_entity.id
_entity.type
_entity.pdbx_description
1 polymer ?
#
loop_
_entity_poly.entity_id
_entity_poly.type
_entity_poly.pdbx_seq_one_letter_code
_entity_poly.pdbx_strand_id
1 'polypeptide(L)'
;MKKLTYLFTAILMIAALGSCQQDDSEILIKDADAGSENSILPSSAGITPVILPGSSNGGNVTCAEVATFFELPAGYFLCGEKIDYSNGHFAGEFPEGLTVDVADGTYVSFSMNAPLMINGKNYVVGAVIVKGSNNANVYFYPEGIMTDTGLAAPVNASGKPAGLSNLTFCLVEVEPEFPEVVMVLKTYLSPDDGSYRYWAGTRGVGSDINSLHLGYIEYDFKGEKTYPLYFGMAGGPVGLITVSNFMELEEHMLMVKLEITEGEWSFYESFLYAGSAVGYEEYLVDDEGEYFTQYREFPFVELENTDVRIFKINVNELE
;
A
#
# COMPACT_ATOMS: atom_id res chain seq x y z
N MET A 1 78.98 60.35 35.95
CA MET A 1 78.67 60.18 37.38
C MET A 1 78.15 58.78 37.62
N LYS A 2 78.92 57.98 38.39
CA LYS A 2 78.47 57.02 39.43
C LYS A 2 77.13 56.31 39.19
N LYS A 3 77.13 55.00 38.85
CA LYS A 3 77.05 53.88 39.81
C LYS A 3 75.94 54.06 40.87
N LEU A 4 74.83 53.33 40.77
CA LEU A 4 74.40 52.33 41.77
C LEU A 4 73.04 51.73 41.31
N THR A 5 72.90 50.47 40.93
CA THR A 5 72.84 49.22 41.73
C THR A 5 71.40 48.83 42.10
N TYR A 6 71.17 47.51 42.03
CA TYR A 6 70.14 46.70 42.69
C TYR A 6 68.79 46.61 41.96
N LEU A 7 68.11 45.46 41.84
CA LEU A 7 68.39 44.06 42.17
C LEU A 7 67.16 43.27 41.63
N PHE A 8 67.39 42.07 41.08
CA PHE A 8 66.54 40.87 41.21
C PHE A 8 65.19 40.69 40.44
N THR A 9 65.25 39.69 39.54
CA THR A 9 64.41 38.47 39.44
C THR A 9 62.90 38.50 39.14
N ALA A 10 62.58 37.60 38.19
CA ALA A 10 61.31 36.88 37.94
C ALA A 10 60.23 37.74 37.24
N ILE A 11 59.74 37.44 36.03
CA ILE A 11 58.94 36.28 35.55
C ILE A 11 58.83 36.52 34.00
N LEU A 12 58.99 35.60 33.04
CA LEU A 12 58.18 34.41 32.73
C LEU A 12 58.93 33.58 31.64
N MET A 13 59.07 32.27 31.86
CA MET A 13 59.50 31.27 30.87
C MET A 13 58.38 31.00 29.85
N ILE A 14 58.70 30.85 28.55
CA ILE A 14 58.17 29.76 27.70
C ILE A 14 59.26 29.34 26.69
N ALA A 15 59.45 28.01 26.63
CA ALA A 15 60.32 27.19 25.78
C ALA A 15 60.54 27.70 24.35
N ALA A 16 61.76 27.77 23.82
CA ALA A 16 62.72 26.70 23.52
C ALA A 16 62.31 25.79 22.36
N LEU A 17 63.07 25.95 21.27
CA LEU A 17 63.18 25.15 20.06
C LEU A 17 63.51 23.68 20.37
N GLY A 18 63.05 22.76 19.52
CA GLY A 18 63.70 21.45 19.36
C GLY A 18 62.85 20.29 18.82
N SER A 19 63.19 19.85 17.60
CA SER A 19 63.59 18.46 17.27
C SER A 19 62.61 17.49 16.56
N CYS A 20 63.08 17.02 15.38
CA CYS A 20 62.99 15.67 14.74
C CYS A 20 61.62 15.13 14.25
N GLN A 21 61.49 14.36 13.15
CA GLN A 21 62.32 13.34 12.45
C GLN A 21 61.73 13.14 11.02
N GLN A 22 62.46 13.18 9.90
CA GLN A 22 63.29 12.16 9.21
C GLN A 22 62.57 10.89 8.65
N ASP A 23 62.48 10.87 7.31
CA ASP A 23 62.56 9.82 6.27
C ASP A 23 61.77 8.49 6.27
N ASP A 24 61.52 8.10 5.01
CA ASP A 24 61.26 6.78 4.41
C ASP A 24 59.87 6.15 4.55
N SER A 25 59.17 6.05 3.41
CA SER A 25 58.24 4.95 3.16
C SER A 25 58.26 4.57 1.69
N GLU A 26 58.62 3.32 1.48
CA GLU A 26 58.76 2.55 0.26
C GLU A 26 57.56 2.64 -0.70
N ILE A 27 57.89 2.44 -1.98
CA ILE A 27 56.96 1.97 -3.00
C ILE A 27 56.39 0.62 -2.54
N LEU A 28 55.19 0.63 -1.96
CA LEU A 28 54.38 -0.56 -1.78
C LEU A 28 53.62 -0.85 -3.07
N ILE A 29 54.18 -1.74 -3.89
CA ILE A 29 53.38 -2.53 -4.83
C ILE A 29 52.49 -3.43 -3.96
N LYS A 30 51.21 -3.09 -3.88
CA LYS A 30 50.19 -3.97 -3.31
C LYS A 30 49.52 -4.71 -4.46
N ASP A 31 50.06 -5.88 -4.77
CA ASP A 31 49.34 -6.87 -5.56
C ASP A 31 48.22 -7.50 -4.71
N ALA A 32 47.12 -7.76 -5.41
CA ALA A 32 45.98 -8.61 -5.06
C ALA A 32 44.92 -8.09 -4.05
N ASP A 33 43.73 -7.93 -4.63
CA ASP A 33 42.43 -8.34 -4.08
C ASP A 33 41.87 -7.54 -2.90
N ALA A 34 41.17 -6.46 -3.25
CA ALA A 34 40.06 -5.95 -2.46
C ALA A 34 39.03 -5.42 -3.45
N GLY A 35 37.89 -6.11 -3.54
CA GLY A 35 36.72 -5.62 -4.22
C GLY A 35 36.46 -4.18 -3.78
N SER A 36 36.44 -3.28 -4.76
CA SER A 36 35.96 -1.92 -4.57
C SER A 36 34.49 -2.03 -4.18
N GLU A 37 34.20 -2.10 -2.89
CA GLU A 37 32.88 -1.76 -2.36
C GLU A 37 32.68 -0.27 -2.63
N ASN A 38 32.26 0.01 -3.86
CA ASN A 38 31.60 1.22 -4.27
C ASN A 38 30.49 1.46 -3.26
N SER A 39 30.66 2.39 -2.31
CA SER A 39 29.71 2.63 -1.24
C SER A 39 28.37 3.04 -1.84
N ILE A 40 27.45 2.09 -1.87
CA ILE A 40 26.09 2.27 -2.36
C ILE A 40 25.32 2.99 -1.26
N LEU A 41 24.95 4.24 -1.48
CA LEU A 41 24.10 4.98 -0.53
C LEU A 41 22.65 4.48 -0.64
N PRO A 42 21.98 4.19 0.48
CA PRO A 42 20.55 3.91 0.48
C PRO A 42 19.73 5.10 -0.04
N SER A 43 18.54 4.82 -0.57
CA SER A 43 17.53 5.85 -0.84
C SER A 43 16.95 6.41 0.46
N SER A 44 16.16 7.48 0.35
CA SER A 44 15.46 8.07 1.51
C SER A 44 14.46 7.10 2.16
N ALA A 45 13.90 6.15 1.40
CA ALA A 45 13.10 5.06 1.94
C ALA A 45 13.93 3.95 2.64
N GLY A 46 15.25 4.12 2.76
CA GLY A 46 16.14 3.15 3.40
C GLY A 46 16.49 1.95 2.53
N ILE A 47 16.22 2.00 1.21
CA ILE A 47 16.52 0.91 0.30
C ILE A 47 17.96 1.01 -0.20
N THR A 48 18.77 0.00 0.14
CA THR A 48 20.11 -0.17 -0.43
C THR A 48 20.01 -0.82 -1.80
N PRO A 49 20.37 -0.15 -2.91
CA PRO A 49 20.24 -0.75 -4.22
C PRO A 49 21.28 -1.85 -4.45
N VAL A 50 20.99 -2.72 -5.40
CA VAL A 50 21.91 -3.76 -5.86
C VAL A 50 22.35 -3.48 -7.29
N ILE A 51 23.61 -3.77 -7.61
CA ILE A 51 24.12 -3.71 -8.98
C ILE A 51 23.93 -5.08 -9.61
N LEU A 52 23.04 -5.18 -10.59
CA LEU A 52 22.85 -6.43 -11.33
C LEU A 52 23.83 -6.50 -12.51
N PRO A 53 24.63 -7.58 -12.63
CA PRO A 53 25.42 -7.85 -13.83
C PRO A 53 24.44 -8.29 -14.93
N GLY A 54 23.84 -7.34 -15.63
CA GLY A 54 22.90 -7.64 -16.72
C GLY A 54 23.56 -8.50 -17.81
N SER A 55 22.74 -9.29 -18.51
CA SER A 55 23.23 -10.20 -19.58
C SER A 55 23.89 -9.47 -20.75
N SER A 56 23.61 -8.17 -20.90
CA SER A 56 24.32 -7.25 -21.79
C SER A 56 25.40 -6.48 -21.02
N ASN A 57 26.66 -6.55 -21.46
CA ASN A 57 27.84 -5.82 -20.93
C ASN A 57 27.66 -4.28 -20.88
N GLY A 58 26.75 -3.75 -20.06
CA GLY A 58 26.46 -2.31 -20.06
C GLY A 58 25.26 -1.85 -19.24
N GLY A 59 24.69 -2.66 -18.35
CA GLY A 59 23.71 -2.18 -17.36
C GLY A 59 22.31 -1.91 -17.89
N ASN A 60 21.92 -2.45 -19.05
CA ASN A 60 20.52 -2.46 -19.50
C ASN A 60 19.77 -3.62 -18.84
N VAL A 61 19.57 -3.51 -17.53
CA VAL A 61 18.84 -4.49 -16.72
C VAL A 61 17.34 -4.42 -17.08
N THR A 62 16.69 -5.57 -17.20
CA THR A 62 15.24 -5.68 -17.43
C THR A 62 14.48 -6.06 -16.16
N CYS A 63 13.18 -5.76 -16.09
CA CYS A 63 12.34 -6.18 -14.96
C CYS A 63 12.33 -7.70 -14.76
N ALA A 64 12.50 -8.49 -15.83
CA ALA A 64 12.59 -9.95 -15.77
C ALA A 64 13.90 -10.43 -15.13
N GLU A 65 15.03 -9.75 -15.40
CA GLU A 65 16.30 -10.01 -14.72
C GLU A 65 16.22 -9.62 -13.24
N VAL A 66 15.54 -8.52 -12.90
CA VAL A 66 15.27 -8.14 -11.51
C VAL A 66 14.46 -9.24 -10.81
N ALA A 67 13.35 -9.68 -11.40
CA ALA A 67 12.53 -10.75 -10.83
C ALA A 67 13.34 -12.04 -10.62
N THR A 68 14.17 -12.42 -11.60
CA THR A 68 15.03 -13.61 -11.49
C THR A 68 16.05 -13.48 -10.37
N PHE A 69 16.68 -12.30 -10.23
CA PHE A 69 17.69 -12.07 -9.19
C PHE A 69 17.11 -12.14 -7.77
N PHE A 70 15.89 -11.62 -7.58
CA PHE A 70 15.19 -11.67 -6.30
C PHE A 70 14.34 -12.95 -6.10
N GLU A 71 14.53 -13.97 -6.94
CA GLU A 71 13.83 -15.26 -6.87
C GLU A 71 12.29 -15.13 -6.92
N LEU A 72 11.79 -14.13 -7.65
CA LEU A 72 10.37 -13.85 -7.80
C LEU A 72 9.74 -14.68 -8.94
N PRO A 73 8.43 -14.99 -8.88
CA PRO A 73 7.73 -15.67 -9.97
C PRO A 73 7.87 -14.96 -11.32
N ALA A 74 7.89 -15.73 -12.40
CA ALA A 74 7.86 -15.16 -13.75
C ALA A 74 6.58 -14.33 -13.95
N GLY A 75 6.74 -13.09 -14.44
CA GLY A 75 5.64 -12.15 -14.60
C GLY A 75 5.25 -11.39 -13.32
N TYR A 76 6.04 -11.47 -12.25
CA TYR A 76 5.81 -10.69 -11.02
C TYR A 76 5.67 -9.19 -11.27
N PHE A 77 6.51 -8.64 -12.17
CA PHE A 77 6.43 -7.24 -12.55
C PHE A 77 5.72 -7.04 -13.88
N LEU A 78 4.86 -6.02 -13.92
CA LEU A 78 4.51 -5.34 -15.15
C LEU A 78 5.63 -4.34 -15.48
N CYS A 79 6.36 -4.58 -16.57
CA CYS A 79 7.54 -3.77 -16.90
C CYS A 79 7.14 -2.48 -17.64
N GLY A 80 7.53 -1.33 -17.09
CA GLY A 80 7.40 -0.05 -17.77
C GLY A 80 8.41 0.11 -18.92
N GLU A 81 8.26 1.19 -19.67
CA GLU A 81 9.20 1.51 -20.75
C GLU A 81 10.57 1.92 -20.20
N LYS A 82 11.61 1.61 -20.97
CA LYS A 82 12.97 2.10 -20.71
C LYS A 82 13.12 3.49 -21.31
N ILE A 83 13.06 4.51 -20.47
CA ILE A 83 13.04 5.91 -20.90
C ILE A 83 14.43 6.52 -20.76
N ASP A 84 15.03 6.88 -21.89
CA ASP A 84 16.36 7.48 -21.93
C ASP A 84 16.33 8.95 -21.43
N TYR A 85 17.34 9.34 -20.65
CA TYR A 85 17.50 10.69 -20.10
C TYR A 85 18.72 11.36 -20.73
N SER A 86 18.53 12.52 -21.33
CA SER A 86 19.61 13.28 -21.94
C SER A 86 19.30 14.78 -21.96
N ASN A 87 20.32 15.63 -21.90
CA ASN A 87 20.16 17.09 -21.97
C ASN A 87 19.11 17.64 -20.97
N GLY A 88 19.05 17.07 -19.76
CA GLY A 88 18.14 17.52 -18.70
C GLY A 88 16.70 17.04 -18.81
N HIS A 89 16.34 16.20 -19.79
CA HIS A 89 14.98 15.74 -20.01
C HIS A 89 14.89 14.26 -20.39
N PHE A 90 13.72 13.66 -20.16
CA PHE A 90 13.39 12.32 -20.60
C PHE A 90 12.93 12.32 -22.06
N ALA A 91 13.27 11.28 -22.81
CA ALA A 91 12.89 11.11 -24.22
C ALA A 91 11.48 10.51 -24.43
N GLY A 92 10.75 10.26 -23.34
CA GLY A 92 9.42 9.67 -23.32
C GLY A 92 8.67 10.05 -22.03
N GLU A 93 7.42 9.61 -21.93
CA GLU A 93 6.52 9.92 -20.83
C GLU A 93 6.37 8.71 -19.91
N PHE A 94 6.25 8.96 -18.61
CA PHE A 94 5.89 7.93 -17.64
C PHE A 94 4.36 7.71 -17.65
N PRO A 95 3.87 6.56 -17.14
CA PRO A 95 2.43 6.34 -16.98
C PRO A 95 1.76 7.49 -16.22
N GLU A 96 0.55 7.85 -16.62
CA GLU A 96 -0.24 8.88 -15.93
C GLU A 96 -0.41 8.52 -14.44
N GLY A 97 -0.13 9.48 -13.56
CA GLY A 97 -0.13 9.29 -12.11
C GLY A 97 1.24 9.00 -11.48
N LEU A 98 2.27 8.71 -12.28
CA LEU A 98 3.65 8.59 -11.83
C LEU A 98 4.43 9.87 -12.14
N THR A 99 4.74 10.65 -11.10
CA THR A 99 5.58 11.85 -11.22
C THR A 99 7.04 11.49 -10.98
N VAL A 100 7.94 11.99 -11.82
CA VAL A 100 9.38 11.73 -11.74
C VAL A 100 10.15 13.03 -11.85
N ASP A 101 11.02 13.28 -10.87
CA ASP A 101 11.89 14.45 -10.82
C ASP A 101 13.36 14.03 -10.80
N VAL A 102 14.21 14.82 -11.46
CA VAL A 102 15.65 14.59 -11.50
C VAL A 102 16.39 15.83 -10.99
N ALA A 103 17.05 15.70 -9.84
CA ALA A 103 17.93 16.72 -9.28
C ALA A 103 19.37 16.55 -9.79
N ASP A 104 19.98 17.66 -10.21
CA ASP A 104 21.37 17.75 -10.68
C ASP A 104 21.72 16.73 -11.80
N GLY A 105 20.74 16.30 -12.59
CA GLY A 105 20.90 15.29 -13.65
C GLY A 105 21.33 13.91 -13.15
N THR A 106 21.22 13.66 -11.84
CA THR A 106 21.87 12.52 -11.17
C THR A 106 20.94 11.80 -10.21
N TYR A 107 20.23 12.54 -9.37
CA TYR A 107 19.37 11.98 -8.34
C TYR A 107 17.92 11.97 -8.80
N VAL A 108 17.28 10.83 -8.68
CA VAL A 108 15.89 10.59 -9.08
C VAL A 108 15.01 10.56 -7.83
N SER A 109 13.84 11.16 -7.96
CA SER A 109 12.71 11.01 -7.05
C SER A 109 11.46 10.67 -7.84
N PHE A 110 10.58 9.88 -7.24
CA PHE A 110 9.26 9.62 -7.79
C PHE A 110 8.18 9.70 -6.73
N SER A 111 6.97 10.00 -7.19
CA SER A 111 5.78 10.02 -6.35
C SER A 111 4.53 9.64 -7.14
N MET A 112 3.60 9.03 -6.43
CA MET A 112 2.27 8.67 -6.88
C MET A 112 1.26 9.15 -5.83
N ASN A 113 0.15 9.74 -6.28
CA ASN A 113 -0.94 10.13 -5.37
C ASN A 113 -1.91 8.95 -5.10
N ALA A 114 -1.94 7.98 -6.01
CA ALA A 114 -2.74 6.76 -5.93
C ALA A 114 -2.06 5.65 -6.77
N PRO A 115 -2.39 4.36 -6.56
CA PRO A 115 -1.96 3.29 -7.46
C PRO A 115 -2.31 3.56 -8.93
N LEU A 116 -1.45 3.12 -9.86
CA LEU A 116 -1.69 3.23 -11.29
C LEU A 116 -2.74 2.21 -11.73
N MET A 117 -3.80 2.69 -12.37
CA MET A 117 -4.81 1.81 -12.97
C MET A 117 -4.35 1.41 -14.38
N ILE A 118 -3.99 0.14 -14.57
CA ILE A 118 -3.57 -0.39 -15.87
C ILE A 118 -4.37 -1.66 -16.16
N ASN A 119 -5.16 -1.64 -17.24
CA ASN A 119 -6.01 -2.77 -17.65
C ASN A 119 -6.96 -3.28 -16.53
N GLY A 120 -7.49 -2.37 -15.70
CA GLY A 120 -8.43 -2.71 -14.61
C GLY A 120 -7.78 -3.33 -13.37
N LYS A 121 -6.45 -3.24 -13.24
CA LYS A 121 -5.68 -3.67 -12.08
C LYS A 121 -4.89 -2.47 -11.53
N ASN A 122 -4.68 -2.46 -10.21
CA ASN A 122 -3.90 -1.43 -9.54
C ASN A 122 -2.44 -1.85 -9.44
N TYR A 123 -1.55 -0.90 -9.69
CA TYR A 123 -0.11 -1.12 -9.66
C TYR A 123 0.61 -0.03 -8.88
N VAL A 124 1.67 -0.41 -8.17
CA VAL A 124 2.62 0.53 -7.55
C VAL A 124 4.04 0.18 -7.97
N VAL A 125 5.02 1.01 -7.61
CA VAL A 125 6.41 0.78 -7.97
C VAL A 125 6.98 -0.36 -7.12
N GLY A 126 7.27 -1.49 -7.76
CA GLY A 126 7.91 -2.66 -7.14
C GLY A 126 9.43 -2.70 -7.32
N ALA A 127 9.97 -2.08 -8.36
CA ALA A 127 11.40 -1.80 -8.45
C ALA A 127 11.70 -0.60 -9.36
N VAL A 128 12.85 0.04 -9.15
CA VAL A 128 13.37 1.11 -10.02
C VAL A 128 14.78 0.75 -10.47
N ILE A 129 14.99 0.78 -11.79
CA ILE A 129 16.28 0.54 -12.43
C ILE A 129 16.85 1.90 -12.84
N VAL A 130 17.90 2.34 -12.15
CA VAL A 130 18.56 3.62 -12.39
C VAL A 130 19.90 3.37 -13.05
N LYS A 131 19.95 3.63 -14.36
CA LYS A 131 21.14 3.34 -15.16
C LYS A 131 22.01 4.57 -15.31
N GLY A 132 23.31 4.38 -15.17
CA GLY A 132 24.33 5.37 -15.53
C GLY A 132 25.60 4.71 -16.02
N SER A 133 26.16 5.21 -17.12
CA SER A 133 27.36 4.61 -17.75
C SER A 133 27.17 3.11 -18.02
N ASN A 134 28.09 2.24 -17.61
CA ASN A 134 28.04 0.80 -17.91
C ASN A 134 27.25 -0.05 -16.91
N ASN A 135 26.66 0.54 -15.86
CA ASN A 135 26.01 -0.21 -14.79
C ASN A 135 24.63 0.40 -14.45
N ALA A 136 23.84 -0.34 -13.70
CA ALA A 136 22.57 0.12 -13.13
C ALA A 136 22.44 -0.26 -11.67
N ASN A 137 21.86 0.63 -10.88
CA ASN A 137 21.39 0.35 -9.54
C ASN A 137 19.93 -0.08 -9.62
N VAL A 138 19.57 -1.13 -8.91
CA VAL A 138 18.19 -1.61 -8.77
C VAL A 138 17.74 -1.41 -7.35
N TYR A 139 16.72 -0.58 -7.18
CA TYR A 139 16.00 -0.39 -5.92
C TYR A 139 14.77 -1.29 -5.95
N PHE A 140 14.69 -2.27 -5.05
CA PHE A 140 13.60 -3.24 -5.01
C PHE A 140 12.72 -3.03 -3.77
N TYR A 141 11.40 -3.05 -3.99
CA TYR A 141 10.36 -2.81 -2.99
C TYR A 141 9.41 -4.02 -3.03
N PRO A 142 9.56 -5.02 -2.14
CA PRO A 142 8.79 -6.27 -2.21
C PRO A 142 7.28 -6.08 -2.25
N GLU A 143 6.75 -5.22 -1.40
CA GLU A 143 5.31 -4.89 -1.30
C GLU A 143 4.92 -3.69 -2.19
N GLY A 144 5.89 -3.15 -2.92
CA GLY A 144 5.75 -1.91 -3.65
C GLY A 144 5.80 -0.66 -2.77
N ILE A 145 5.95 0.50 -3.41
CA ILE A 145 5.95 1.80 -2.74
C ILE A 145 5.38 2.87 -3.68
N MET A 146 4.82 3.94 -3.11
CA MET A 146 4.27 5.07 -3.88
C MET A 146 5.22 6.26 -3.98
N THR A 147 6.28 6.33 -3.18
CA THR A 147 7.28 7.40 -3.26
C THR A 147 8.64 6.96 -2.75
N ASP A 148 9.69 7.43 -3.41
CA ASP A 148 11.05 7.36 -2.89
C ASP A 148 11.90 8.46 -3.53
N THR A 149 13.01 8.83 -2.87
CA THR A 149 13.89 9.91 -3.29
C THR A 149 15.35 9.56 -3.05
N GLY A 150 16.26 10.27 -3.72
CA GLY A 150 17.70 10.03 -3.58
C GLY A 150 18.19 8.80 -4.33
N LEU A 151 17.39 8.28 -5.27
CA LEU A 151 17.80 7.19 -6.14
C LEU A 151 18.88 7.69 -7.10
N ALA A 152 19.92 6.91 -7.35
CA ALA A 152 21.03 7.33 -8.20
C ALA A 152 21.63 6.14 -8.94
N ALA A 153 22.29 6.43 -10.07
CA ALA A 153 23.08 5.44 -10.76
C ALA A 153 24.32 5.03 -9.95
N PRO A 154 24.96 3.89 -10.27
CA PRO A 154 26.17 3.44 -9.58
C PRO A 154 27.26 4.52 -9.58
N VAL A 155 28.07 4.56 -8.51
CA VAL A 155 29.22 5.45 -8.44
C VAL A 155 30.23 5.11 -9.54
N ASN A 156 30.75 6.15 -10.18
CA ASN A 156 31.80 6.02 -11.19
C ASN A 156 33.19 6.14 -10.54
N ALA A 157 34.25 6.07 -11.36
CA ALA A 157 35.63 6.17 -10.90
C ALA A 157 35.97 7.47 -10.12
N SER A 158 35.12 8.50 -10.20
CA SER A 158 35.30 9.75 -9.42
C SER A 158 34.74 9.67 -7.99
N GLY A 159 34.16 8.54 -7.59
CA GLY A 159 33.53 8.35 -6.27
C GLY A 159 32.17 9.04 -6.13
N LYS A 160 31.61 9.57 -7.23
CA LYS A 160 30.27 10.16 -7.29
C LYS A 160 29.35 9.32 -8.17
N PRO A 161 28.02 9.35 -7.96
CA PRO A 161 27.08 8.72 -8.86
C PRO A 161 27.32 9.14 -10.32
N ALA A 162 27.18 8.21 -11.25
CA ALA A 162 27.18 8.54 -12.67
C ALA A 162 25.95 9.38 -13.02
N GLY A 163 26.06 10.19 -14.08
CA GLY A 163 24.90 10.88 -14.63
C GLY A 163 23.85 9.89 -15.13
N LEU A 164 22.57 10.24 -14.95
CA LEU A 164 21.44 9.40 -15.36
C LEU A 164 21.46 9.19 -16.88
N SER A 165 21.36 7.94 -17.32
CA SER A 165 21.32 7.56 -18.74
C SER A 165 19.93 7.07 -19.15
N ASN A 166 19.31 6.24 -18.34
CA ASN A 166 17.90 5.87 -18.48
C ASN A 166 17.31 5.42 -17.15
N LEU A 167 15.98 5.40 -17.12
CA LEU A 167 15.18 5.00 -15.98
C LEU A 167 14.14 3.96 -16.44
N THR A 168 13.88 2.97 -15.61
CA THR A 168 12.81 1.99 -15.85
C THR A 168 12.13 1.65 -14.53
N PHE A 169 10.80 1.68 -14.53
CA PHE A 169 9.97 1.27 -13.41
C PHE A 169 9.44 -0.14 -13.64
N CYS A 170 9.61 -1.01 -12.65
CA CYS A 170 8.99 -2.32 -12.58
C CYS A 170 7.79 -2.18 -11.65
N LEU A 171 6.58 -2.38 -12.17
CA LEU A 171 5.36 -2.20 -11.41
C LEU A 171 4.90 -3.54 -10.83
N VAL A 172 4.48 -3.55 -9.57
CA VAL A 172 3.87 -4.72 -8.91
C VAL A 172 2.38 -4.51 -8.77
N GLU A 173 1.59 -5.54 -9.07
CA GLU A 173 0.15 -5.51 -8.88
C GLU A 173 -0.15 -5.46 -7.39
N VAL A 174 -1.03 -4.54 -6.99
CA VAL A 174 -1.56 -4.44 -5.63
C VAL A 174 -3.05 -4.66 -5.68
N GLU A 175 -3.56 -5.47 -4.77
CA GLU A 175 -4.99 -5.52 -4.53
C GLU A 175 -5.41 -4.21 -3.85
N PRO A 176 -6.53 -3.59 -4.21
CA PRO A 176 -7.09 -2.52 -3.42
C PRO A 176 -7.35 -3.04 -2.01
N GLU A 177 -6.71 -2.42 -1.01
CA GLU A 177 -7.04 -2.68 0.39
C GLU A 177 -8.41 -2.08 0.67
N PHE A 178 -9.45 -2.91 0.58
CA PHE A 178 -10.75 -2.55 1.12
C PHE A 178 -10.77 -2.84 2.61
N PRO A 179 -11.33 -1.94 3.44
CA PRO A 179 -11.56 -2.27 4.84
C PRO A 179 -12.47 -3.51 4.91
N GLU A 180 -12.28 -4.34 5.94
CA GLU A 180 -13.28 -5.35 6.27
C GLU A 180 -14.61 -4.66 6.54
N VAL A 181 -15.64 -5.08 5.81
CA VAL A 181 -16.98 -4.49 5.92
C VAL A 181 -17.86 -5.45 6.67
N VAL A 182 -18.57 -4.93 7.66
CA VAL A 182 -19.62 -5.64 8.36
C VAL A 182 -20.98 -5.25 7.78
N MET A 183 -21.90 -6.20 7.72
CA MET A 183 -23.27 -5.96 7.30
C MET A 183 -24.26 -6.44 8.35
N VAL A 184 -25.26 -5.59 8.62
CA VAL A 184 -26.38 -5.90 9.52
C VAL A 184 -27.67 -5.68 8.79
N LEU A 185 -28.53 -6.69 8.78
CA LEU A 185 -29.77 -6.67 8.02
C LEU A 185 -30.97 -6.91 8.93
N LYS A 186 -31.99 -6.06 8.80
CA LYS A 186 -33.35 -6.33 9.26
C LYS A 186 -34.28 -6.30 8.05
N THR A 187 -35.10 -7.33 7.86
CA THR A 187 -36.13 -7.32 6.82
C THR A 187 -37.46 -7.81 7.37
N TYR A 188 -38.56 -7.31 6.82
CA TYR A 188 -39.90 -7.83 7.02
C TYR A 188 -40.29 -8.71 5.83
N LEU A 189 -40.84 -9.87 6.13
CA LEU A 189 -41.36 -10.84 5.20
C LEU A 189 -42.88 -10.82 5.28
N SER A 190 -43.53 -10.82 4.13
CA SER A 190 -44.99 -10.85 3.99
C SER A 190 -45.39 -12.07 3.16
N PRO A 191 -46.46 -12.80 3.54
CA PRO A 191 -47.10 -13.73 2.63
C PRO A 191 -47.81 -12.97 1.50
N ASP A 192 -48.18 -13.68 0.42
CA ASP A 192 -48.87 -13.13 -0.76
C ASP A 192 -50.18 -12.39 -0.42
N ASP A 193 -50.88 -12.86 0.62
CA ASP A 193 -52.15 -12.28 1.05
C ASP A 193 -52.00 -11.03 1.94
N GLY A 194 -50.75 -10.70 2.34
CA GLY A 194 -50.43 -9.55 3.17
C GLY A 194 -51.03 -9.57 4.58
N SER A 195 -51.49 -10.74 5.06
CA SER A 195 -52.30 -10.84 6.29
C SER A 195 -51.51 -10.58 7.57
N TYR A 196 -50.20 -10.84 7.58
CA TYR A 196 -49.30 -10.58 8.70
C TYR A 196 -47.87 -10.36 8.20
N ARG A 197 -46.96 -9.94 9.09
CA ARG A 197 -45.54 -9.77 8.76
C ARG A 197 -44.68 -10.46 9.81
N TYR A 198 -43.68 -11.19 9.35
CA TYR A 198 -42.58 -11.66 10.19
C TYR A 198 -41.34 -10.85 9.90
N TRP A 199 -40.39 -10.80 10.83
CA TRP A 199 -39.09 -10.21 10.55
C TRP A 199 -38.03 -11.30 10.44
N ALA A 200 -37.02 -11.04 9.62
CA ALA A 200 -35.83 -11.83 9.47
C ALA A 200 -34.60 -10.92 9.45
N GLY A 201 -33.41 -11.48 9.67
CA GLY A 201 -32.20 -10.68 9.69
C GLY A 201 -30.93 -11.52 9.77
N THR A 202 -29.80 -10.81 9.81
CA THR A 202 -28.49 -11.42 10.06
C THR A 202 -28.42 -11.96 11.49
N ARG A 203 -27.74 -13.09 11.65
CA ARG A 203 -27.19 -13.55 12.93
C ARG A 203 -25.72 -13.83 12.71
N GLY A 204 -24.88 -13.24 13.55
CA GLY A 204 -23.44 -13.29 13.42
C GLY A 204 -22.79 -12.73 14.67
N VAL A 205 -21.64 -12.09 14.51
CA VAL A 205 -20.90 -11.52 15.63
C VAL A 205 -21.72 -10.42 16.30
N GLY A 206 -21.68 -10.37 17.64
CA GLY A 206 -22.44 -9.41 18.44
C GLY A 206 -23.88 -9.84 18.77
N SER A 207 -24.47 -10.81 18.06
CA SER A 207 -25.83 -11.27 18.40
C SER A 207 -25.82 -12.28 19.55
N ASP A 208 -26.57 -11.97 20.61
CA ASP A 208 -26.96 -12.97 21.60
C ASP A 208 -28.18 -13.77 21.14
N ILE A 209 -28.28 -15.03 21.58
CA ILE A 209 -29.44 -15.88 21.31
C ILE A 209 -30.69 -15.19 21.84
N ASN A 210 -31.71 -15.12 21.00
CA ASN A 210 -32.99 -14.49 21.29
C ASN A 210 -32.94 -12.97 21.56
N SER A 211 -31.91 -12.27 21.05
CA SER A 211 -31.76 -10.82 21.25
C SER A 211 -32.36 -9.98 20.13
N LEU A 212 -32.62 -8.71 20.44
CA LEU A 212 -32.91 -7.66 19.46
C LEU A 212 -31.64 -6.93 18.96
N HIS A 213 -30.47 -7.29 19.49
CA HIS A 213 -29.17 -7.01 18.91
C HIS A 213 -28.93 -7.94 17.70
N LEU A 214 -29.06 -7.37 16.50
CA LEU A 214 -28.78 -8.07 15.25
C LEU A 214 -27.27 -8.24 15.09
N GLY A 215 -26.80 -9.47 14.93
CA GLY A 215 -25.38 -9.69 14.68
C GLY A 215 -24.99 -9.32 13.27
N TYR A 216 -23.74 -8.94 13.09
CA TYR A 216 -23.18 -8.64 11.78
C TYR A 216 -22.49 -9.85 11.14
N ILE A 217 -22.45 -9.83 9.81
CA ILE A 217 -21.63 -10.71 8.98
C ILE A 217 -20.49 -9.91 8.37
N GLU A 218 -19.33 -10.53 8.22
CA GLU A 218 -18.10 -9.87 7.70
C GLU A 218 -17.87 -10.22 6.24
N TYR A 219 -17.40 -9.24 5.46
CA TYR A 219 -16.99 -9.41 4.07
C TYR A 219 -15.64 -8.73 3.81
N ASP A 220 -14.74 -9.49 3.20
CA ASP A 220 -13.33 -9.14 2.97
C ASP A 220 -13.04 -8.83 1.49
N PHE A 221 -14.08 -8.60 0.69
CA PHE A 221 -13.99 -8.38 -0.76
C PHE A 221 -13.36 -9.53 -1.57
N LYS A 222 -13.23 -10.72 -0.97
CA LYS A 222 -12.65 -11.89 -1.63
C LYS A 222 -13.72 -12.85 -2.15
N GLY A 223 -14.17 -12.55 -3.36
CA GLY A 223 -15.14 -13.38 -4.09
C GLY A 223 -16.52 -13.39 -3.43
N GLU A 224 -17.44 -14.16 -4.03
CA GLU A 224 -18.81 -14.24 -3.51
C GLU A 224 -18.86 -15.03 -2.19
N LYS A 225 -19.58 -14.51 -1.20
CA LYS A 225 -19.88 -15.19 0.07
C LYS A 225 -21.38 -15.29 0.28
N THR A 226 -21.84 -16.38 0.88
CA THR A 226 -23.26 -16.60 1.17
C THR A 226 -23.46 -16.92 2.65
N TYR A 227 -24.43 -16.24 3.25
CA TYR A 227 -24.80 -16.35 4.67
C TYR A 227 -26.29 -16.70 4.80
N PRO A 228 -26.69 -17.40 5.86
CA PRO A 228 -28.10 -17.64 6.15
C PRO A 228 -28.82 -16.37 6.62
N LEU A 229 -30.04 -16.17 6.12
CA LEU A 229 -31.03 -15.21 6.63
C LEU A 229 -31.92 -15.93 7.65
N TYR A 230 -32.06 -15.40 8.86
CA TYR A 230 -32.79 -16.08 9.94
C TYR A 230 -34.12 -15.41 10.28
N PHE A 231 -35.15 -16.22 10.55
CA PHE A 231 -36.40 -15.73 11.13
C PHE A 231 -36.23 -15.24 12.56
N GLY A 232 -36.63 -14.00 12.82
CA GLY A 232 -36.81 -13.46 14.17
C GLY A 232 -35.63 -13.68 15.12
N MET A 233 -35.96 -13.74 16.42
CA MET A 233 -35.00 -13.95 17.50
C MET A 233 -34.57 -15.43 17.66
N ALA A 234 -35.48 -16.36 17.36
CA ALA A 234 -35.31 -17.80 17.64
C ALA A 234 -35.57 -18.72 16.44
N GLY A 235 -36.02 -18.18 15.30
CA GLY A 235 -36.38 -18.98 14.12
C GLY A 235 -35.18 -19.53 13.36
N GLY A 236 -35.42 -20.56 12.56
CA GLY A 236 -34.43 -21.14 11.66
C GLY A 236 -34.10 -20.25 10.46
N PRO A 237 -33.20 -20.69 9.58
CA PRO A 237 -32.93 -20.01 8.31
C PRO A 237 -34.20 -20.00 7.44
N VAL A 238 -34.47 -18.87 6.79
CA VAL A 238 -35.58 -18.69 5.83
C VAL A 238 -35.08 -18.44 4.41
N GLY A 239 -33.82 -18.06 4.30
CA GLY A 239 -33.25 -17.59 3.06
C GLY A 239 -31.74 -17.45 3.12
N LEU A 240 -31.21 -16.81 2.09
CA LEU A 240 -29.79 -16.57 1.88
C LEU A 240 -29.54 -15.07 1.70
N ILE A 241 -28.36 -14.67 2.16
CA ILE A 241 -27.75 -13.36 1.96
C ILE A 241 -26.47 -13.62 1.17
N THR A 242 -26.46 -13.30 -0.11
CA THR A 242 -25.30 -13.45 -0.97
C THR A 242 -24.65 -12.09 -1.18
N VAL A 243 -23.36 -12.01 -0.86
CA VAL A 243 -22.57 -10.78 -0.94
C VAL A 243 -21.48 -10.97 -1.96
N SER A 244 -21.36 -10.02 -2.88
CA SER A 244 -20.31 -9.99 -3.90
C SER A 244 -19.91 -8.55 -4.21
N ASN A 245 -18.80 -8.36 -4.92
CA ASN A 245 -18.37 -7.05 -5.41
C ASN A 245 -18.03 -7.12 -6.91
N PHE A 246 -18.19 -6.00 -7.60
CA PHE A 246 -17.92 -5.89 -9.04
C PHE A 246 -17.60 -4.44 -9.43
N MET A 247 -17.09 -4.25 -10.65
CA MET A 247 -16.86 -2.93 -11.23
C MET A 247 -18.05 -2.54 -12.11
N GLU A 248 -18.59 -1.33 -11.92
CA GLU A 248 -19.62 -0.74 -12.78
C GLU A 248 -19.21 0.71 -13.06
N LEU A 249 -19.03 1.07 -14.34
CA LEU A 249 -18.65 2.45 -14.74
C LEU A 249 -17.43 3.04 -14.00
N GLU A 250 -16.39 2.23 -13.77
CA GLU A 250 -15.18 2.60 -13.01
C GLU A 250 -15.37 2.76 -11.50
N GLU A 251 -16.58 2.48 -10.99
CA GLU A 251 -16.87 2.46 -9.56
C GLU A 251 -16.89 1.03 -9.03
N HIS A 252 -16.29 0.85 -7.84
CA HIS A 252 -16.38 -0.41 -7.10
C HIS A 252 -17.73 -0.50 -6.40
N MET A 253 -18.48 -1.54 -6.71
CA MET A 253 -19.82 -1.78 -6.18
C MET A 253 -19.83 -3.02 -5.28
N LEU A 254 -20.53 -2.92 -4.16
CA LEU A 254 -20.94 -4.03 -3.31
C LEU A 254 -22.38 -4.42 -3.66
N MET A 255 -22.63 -5.71 -3.90
CA MET A 255 -23.97 -6.27 -4.09
C MET A 255 -24.33 -7.15 -2.91
N VAL A 256 -25.46 -6.85 -2.26
CA VAL A 256 -26.07 -7.70 -1.24
C VAL A 256 -27.41 -8.18 -1.77
N LYS A 257 -27.49 -9.47 -2.12
CA LYS A 257 -28.67 -10.13 -2.65
C LYS A 257 -29.33 -10.98 -1.57
N LEU A 258 -30.63 -10.81 -1.37
CA LEU A 258 -31.43 -11.62 -0.46
C LEU A 258 -32.38 -12.52 -1.27
N GLU A 259 -32.42 -13.79 -0.90
CA GLU A 259 -33.29 -14.79 -1.51
C GLU A 259 -33.99 -15.61 -0.44
N ILE A 260 -35.26 -15.93 -0.64
CA ILE A 260 -36.04 -16.77 0.26
C ILE A 260 -35.95 -18.21 -0.25
N THR A 261 -35.53 -19.14 0.61
CA THR A 261 -35.37 -20.55 0.26
C THR A 261 -36.39 -21.46 0.94
N GLU A 262 -37.11 -20.96 1.94
CA GLU A 262 -38.13 -21.70 2.67
C GLU A 262 -39.44 -20.91 2.79
N GLY A 263 -40.55 -21.51 2.32
CA GLY A 263 -41.90 -20.95 2.41
C GLY A 263 -42.28 -20.03 1.24
N GLU A 264 -43.53 -19.57 1.26
CA GLU A 264 -44.11 -18.64 0.28
C GLU A 264 -44.16 -17.24 0.92
N TRP A 265 -43.09 -16.48 0.71
CA TRP A 265 -42.88 -15.16 1.29
C TRP A 265 -42.30 -14.21 0.23
N SER A 266 -42.57 -12.93 0.41
CA SER A 266 -41.88 -11.85 -0.30
C SER A 266 -41.27 -10.86 0.71
N PHE A 267 -40.17 -10.22 0.33
CA PHE A 267 -39.55 -9.14 1.09
C PHE A 267 -40.41 -7.88 1.00
N TYR A 268 -40.90 -7.40 2.13
CA TYR A 268 -41.74 -6.20 2.21
C TYR A 268 -40.90 -4.93 2.43
N GLU A 269 -40.15 -4.87 3.53
CA GLU A 269 -39.25 -3.76 3.87
C GLU A 269 -37.91 -4.34 4.29
N SER A 270 -36.80 -3.81 3.79
CA SER A 270 -35.45 -4.27 4.12
C SER A 270 -34.57 -3.08 4.49
N PHE A 271 -33.84 -3.20 5.60
CA PHE A 271 -32.94 -2.21 6.16
C PHE A 271 -31.56 -2.84 6.31
N LEU A 272 -30.54 -2.21 5.74
CA LEU A 272 -29.17 -2.72 5.68
C LEU A 272 -28.20 -1.64 6.16
N TYR A 273 -27.38 -2.00 7.14
CA TYR A 273 -26.13 -1.32 7.44
C TYR A 273 -24.99 -2.05 6.71
N ALA A 274 -24.10 -1.30 6.08
CA ALA A 274 -22.87 -1.81 5.50
C ALA A 274 -21.75 -0.78 5.74
N GLY A 275 -20.73 -1.17 6.50
CA GLY A 275 -19.68 -0.27 6.95
C GLY A 275 -18.70 -0.93 7.91
N SER A 276 -18.08 -0.15 8.79
CA SER A 276 -17.18 -0.64 9.83
C SER A 276 -17.91 -1.23 11.04
N ALA A 277 -17.26 -2.15 11.76
CA ALA A 277 -17.82 -2.68 13.01
C ALA A 277 -18.06 -1.57 14.05
N VAL A 278 -17.16 -0.58 14.12
CA VAL A 278 -17.27 0.57 15.02
C VAL A 278 -18.45 1.46 14.62
N GLY A 279 -18.64 1.73 13.32
CA GLY A 279 -19.79 2.50 12.85
C GLY A 279 -21.12 1.81 13.18
N TYR A 280 -21.18 0.48 13.13
CA TYR A 280 -22.36 -0.26 13.54
C TYR A 280 -22.73 -0.04 15.02
N GLU A 281 -21.74 0.10 15.91
CA GLU A 281 -21.99 0.32 17.35
C GLU A 281 -22.77 1.61 17.61
N GLU A 282 -22.70 2.61 16.72
CA GLU A 282 -23.48 3.85 16.83
C GLU A 282 -24.99 3.63 16.68
N TYR A 283 -25.39 2.53 16.06
CA TYR A 283 -26.79 2.13 15.88
C TYR A 283 -27.30 1.25 17.03
N LEU A 284 -26.51 1.02 18.07
CA LEU A 284 -26.93 0.26 19.24
C LEU A 284 -27.43 1.19 20.34
N VAL A 285 -28.58 0.85 20.93
CA VAL A 285 -29.11 1.49 22.14
C VAL A 285 -29.04 0.51 23.28
N ASP A 286 -28.43 0.93 24.38
CA ASP A 286 -28.47 0.23 25.66
C ASP A 286 -29.75 0.61 26.42
N ASP A 287 -30.57 -0.39 26.75
CA ASP A 287 -31.68 -0.28 27.69
C ASP A 287 -31.51 -1.35 28.78
N GLU A 288 -31.22 -0.90 30.00
CA GLU A 288 -30.99 -1.75 31.18
C GLU A 288 -29.90 -2.84 31.02
N GLY A 289 -28.90 -2.63 30.16
CA GLY A 289 -27.82 -3.57 29.90
C GLY A 289 -28.09 -4.52 28.73
N GLU A 290 -29.23 -4.38 28.06
CA GLU A 290 -29.55 -5.06 26.80
C GLU A 290 -29.36 -4.10 25.62
N TYR A 291 -28.70 -4.56 24.57
CA TYR A 291 -28.50 -3.77 23.37
C TYR A 291 -29.59 -4.05 22.33
N PHE A 292 -30.08 -2.98 21.69
CA PHE A 292 -31.08 -3.03 20.64
C PHE A 292 -30.56 -2.33 19.38
N THR A 293 -30.74 -2.97 18.23
CA THR A 293 -30.35 -2.36 16.95
C THR A 293 -31.40 -1.36 16.47
N GLN A 294 -31.00 -0.10 16.25
CA GLN A 294 -31.80 0.96 15.64
C GLN A 294 -31.88 0.84 14.11
N TYR A 295 -32.32 -0.31 13.60
CA TYR A 295 -32.28 -0.64 12.17
C TYR A 295 -33.05 0.33 11.25
N ARG A 296 -33.96 1.16 11.80
CA ARG A 296 -34.69 2.16 11.01
C ARG A 296 -33.83 3.36 10.62
N GLU A 297 -32.68 3.53 11.25
CA GLU A 297 -31.72 4.60 10.97
C GLU A 297 -30.63 4.14 10.00
N PHE A 298 -30.63 2.87 9.59
CA PHE A 298 -29.65 2.35 8.65
C PHE A 298 -29.67 3.10 7.31
N PRO A 299 -28.50 3.29 6.67
CA PRO A 299 -28.37 4.13 5.48
C PRO A 299 -29.03 3.51 4.23
N PHE A 300 -29.07 2.18 4.13
CA PHE A 300 -29.60 1.50 2.94
C PHE A 300 -30.98 0.89 3.23
N VAL A 301 -32.01 1.41 2.56
CA VAL A 301 -33.40 1.03 2.80
C VAL A 301 -34.11 0.73 1.49
N GLU A 302 -34.84 -0.38 1.46
CA GLU A 302 -35.63 -0.83 0.32
C GLU A 302 -37.04 -1.19 0.77
N LEU A 303 -38.05 -0.59 0.13
CA LEU A 303 -39.45 -0.62 0.57
C LEU A 303 -40.41 -1.31 -0.41
N GLU A 304 -39.91 -1.71 -1.59
CA GLU A 304 -40.73 -2.34 -2.61
C GLU A 304 -40.97 -3.82 -2.31
N ASN A 305 -42.20 -4.32 -2.46
CA ASN A 305 -42.43 -5.75 -2.28
C ASN A 305 -41.81 -6.58 -3.42
N THR A 306 -40.98 -7.58 -3.11
CA THR A 306 -40.27 -8.40 -4.10
C THR A 306 -39.88 -9.77 -3.55
N ASP A 307 -39.76 -10.78 -4.42
CA ASP A 307 -39.31 -12.12 -4.04
C ASP A 307 -37.79 -12.21 -3.88
N VAL A 308 -37.07 -11.28 -4.54
CA VAL A 308 -35.61 -11.14 -4.45
C VAL A 308 -35.28 -9.69 -4.17
N ARG A 309 -34.52 -9.45 -3.11
CA ARG A 309 -34.04 -8.11 -2.75
C ARG A 309 -32.58 -7.95 -3.18
N ILE A 310 -32.22 -6.82 -3.76
CA ILE A 310 -30.84 -6.51 -4.10
C ILE A 310 -30.54 -5.10 -3.60
N PHE A 311 -29.49 -4.98 -2.79
CA PHE A 311 -28.83 -3.70 -2.52
C PHE A 311 -27.60 -3.61 -3.40
N LYS A 312 -27.45 -2.50 -4.13
CA LYS A 312 -26.22 -2.13 -4.82
C LYS A 312 -25.67 -0.87 -4.15
N ILE A 313 -24.48 -0.97 -3.59
CA ILE A 313 -23.88 0.08 -2.77
C ILE A 313 -22.53 0.44 -3.40
N ASN A 314 -22.27 1.72 -3.63
CA ASN A 314 -20.93 2.15 -4.01
C ASN A 314 -20.02 2.02 -2.78
N VAL A 315 -18.84 1.40 -2.94
CA VAL A 315 -17.93 1.17 -1.81
C VAL A 315 -17.49 2.47 -1.12
N ASN A 316 -17.54 3.61 -1.82
CA ASN A 316 -17.28 4.92 -1.24
C ASN A 316 -18.41 5.47 -0.35
N GLU A 317 -19.58 4.82 -0.34
CA GLU A 317 -20.75 5.17 0.50
C GLU A 317 -20.79 4.36 1.80
N LEU A 318 -19.84 3.45 2.01
CA LEU A 318 -19.77 2.65 3.24
C LEU A 318 -19.35 3.54 4.42
N GLU A 319 -20.02 3.34 5.56
CA GLU A 319 -19.82 4.13 6.80
C GLU A 319 -18.70 3.63 7.71
#